data_AF-A0A7Y3LPE1-F1
#
_entry.id   AF-A0A7Y3LPE1-F1
#
_cell.length_a   1.000
_cell.length_b   1.000
_cell.length_c   1.000
_cell.angle_alpha   90.00
_cell.angle_beta   90.00
_cell.angle_gamma   90.00
#
_symmetry.space_group_name_H-M   'P 1'
#
loop_
_entity.id
_entity.type
_entity.pdbx_description
1 polymer ?
#
loop_
_entity_poly.entity_id
_entity_poly.type
_entity_poly.pdbx_seq_one_letter_code
_entity_poly.pdbx_strand_id
1 'polypeptide(L)'
;MRRWVKVSITAAVVLGMGGWIATPYVNDWWLLRTACDGSLPVDAVRELGRNGSHFKDATSASHPELGDYGCSLDFEGDELRGDRLLLMEAYTRRDDLDRELMVVFPETGFDTMAPMPRGMPGFIDKFGDLQLLVPCPALDKDDEGRRPKLLVRTRLGRDTLWGTPAAYETAVALTNSASERLGCGAEPLRAPGGEAAPVDPEKDPRTVSLGRSADTVCGWAVESGLLEASKWQVATLMNDAGPVGRCDLYARDADSGEMEPRLRFAAWYGDWSSRLIAEEGRLPAARTATARCDGEAANFALSDDKDIPGVVEAEKRKLLTAFAREQVRQRGCTDLELGG
;
A
#
# COMPACT_ATOMS: atom_id res chain seq x y z
N MET A 1 49.47 -18.65 -45.90
CA MET A 1 49.21 -17.39 -45.14
C MET A 1 47.82 -16.79 -45.36
N ARG A 2 47.36 -16.58 -46.61
CA ARG A 2 46.08 -15.89 -46.91
C ARG A 2 44.79 -16.53 -46.35
N ARG A 3 44.81 -17.84 -46.05
CA ARG A 3 43.65 -18.61 -45.54
C ARG A 3 43.51 -18.52 -44.01
N TRP A 4 44.62 -18.44 -43.29
CA TRP A 4 44.65 -18.28 -41.82
C TRP A 4 44.24 -16.87 -41.39
N VAL A 5 44.69 -15.85 -42.12
CA VAL A 5 44.29 -14.45 -41.87
C VAL A 5 42.76 -14.27 -42.02
N LYS A 6 42.13 -14.92 -43.01
CA LYS A 6 40.68 -14.88 -43.18
C LYS A 6 39.93 -15.54 -42.01
N VAL A 7 40.40 -16.70 -41.54
CA VAL A 7 39.80 -17.40 -40.40
C VAL A 7 39.90 -16.57 -39.12
N SER A 8 41.05 -15.95 -38.86
CA SER A 8 41.24 -15.08 -37.69
C SER A 8 40.37 -13.82 -37.74
N ILE A 9 40.23 -13.18 -38.92
CA ILE A 9 39.35 -12.01 -39.09
C ILE A 9 37.88 -12.42 -38.89
N THR A 10 37.44 -13.53 -39.48
CA THR A 10 36.06 -14.01 -39.30
C THR A 10 35.77 -14.36 -37.84
N ALA A 11 36.72 -15.02 -37.14
CA ALA A 11 36.58 -15.30 -35.72
C ALA A 11 36.51 -14.03 -34.87
N ALA A 12 37.34 -13.03 -35.16
CA ALA A 12 37.31 -11.74 -34.46
C ALA A 12 36.01 -10.96 -34.70
N VAL A 13 35.47 -10.99 -35.93
CA VAL A 13 34.17 -10.38 -36.24
C VAL A 13 33.02 -11.11 -35.54
N VAL A 14 33.03 -12.45 -35.53
CA VAL A 14 31.99 -13.24 -34.84
C VAL A 14 32.07 -13.07 -33.32
N LEU A 15 33.27 -13.03 -32.73
CA LEU A 15 33.44 -12.76 -31.30
C LEU A 15 33.11 -11.31 -30.95
N GLY A 16 33.45 -10.35 -31.82
CA GLY A 16 33.09 -8.95 -31.65
C GLY A 16 31.58 -8.71 -31.73
N MET A 17 30.91 -9.31 -32.72
CA MET A 17 29.45 -9.27 -32.85
C MET A 17 28.75 -10.03 -31.72
N GLY A 18 29.25 -11.22 -31.34
CA GLY A 18 28.72 -12.00 -30.24
C GLY A 18 28.87 -11.29 -28.89
N GLY A 19 30.02 -10.64 -28.66
CA GLY A 19 30.26 -9.80 -27.50
C GLY A 19 29.32 -8.60 -27.46
N TRP A 20 29.15 -7.88 -28.58
CA TRP A 20 28.23 -6.74 -28.69
C TRP A 20 26.78 -7.11 -28.39
N ILE A 21 26.31 -8.27 -28.87
CA ILE A 21 24.95 -8.77 -28.62
C ILE A 21 24.77 -9.21 -27.16
N ALA A 22 25.81 -9.73 -26.51
CA ALA A 22 25.75 -10.22 -25.13
C ALA A 22 25.87 -9.11 -24.08
N THR A 23 26.52 -7.98 -24.38
CA THR A 23 26.72 -6.86 -23.46
C THR A 23 25.46 -6.40 -22.72
N PRO A 24 24.31 -6.10 -23.37
CA PRO A 24 23.12 -5.64 -22.65
C PRO A 24 22.60 -6.69 -21.65
N TYR A 25 22.63 -7.98 -22.02
CA TYR A 25 22.20 -9.06 -21.12
C TYR A 25 23.10 -9.25 -19.90
N VAL A 26 24.41 -9.07 -20.08
CA VAL A 26 25.37 -9.12 -18.96
C VAL A 26 25.16 -7.92 -18.04
N ASN A 27 24.94 -6.74 -18.61
CA ASN A 27 24.67 -5.52 -17.84
C ASN A 27 23.36 -5.64 -17.05
N ASP A 28 22.28 -6.10 -17.69
CA ASP A 28 20.99 -6.36 -17.04
C ASP A 28 21.12 -7.34 -15.89
N TRP A 29 21.83 -8.46 -16.11
CA TRP A 29 22.03 -9.46 -15.09
C TRP A 29 22.84 -8.92 -13.90
N TRP A 30 23.88 -8.12 -14.18
CA TRP A 30 24.68 -7.50 -13.13
C TRP A 30 23.87 -6.46 -12.35
N LEU A 31 23.20 -5.54 -13.05
CA LEU A 31 22.35 -4.51 -12.45
C LEU A 31 21.26 -5.11 -11.57
N LEU A 32 20.52 -6.12 -12.04
CA LEU A 32 19.49 -6.76 -11.23
C LEU A 32 20.04 -7.41 -9.95
N ARG A 33 21.29 -7.87 -9.98
CA ARG A 33 21.94 -8.52 -8.84
C ARG A 33 22.52 -7.52 -7.84
N THR A 34 22.83 -6.30 -8.26
CA THR A 34 23.47 -5.28 -7.40
C THR A 34 22.53 -4.13 -7.06
N ALA A 35 21.47 -3.90 -7.83
CA ALA A 35 20.47 -2.88 -7.60
C ALA A 35 19.78 -3.06 -6.24
N CYS A 36 19.46 -1.94 -5.61
CA CYS A 36 18.97 -1.89 -4.22
C CYS A 36 19.81 -2.74 -3.27
N ASP A 37 21.14 -2.62 -3.43
CA ASP A 37 22.16 -3.34 -2.69
C ASP A 37 22.02 -4.87 -2.76
N GLY A 38 21.50 -5.37 -3.88
CA GLY A 38 21.33 -6.80 -4.17
C GLY A 38 20.12 -7.45 -3.50
N SER A 39 19.15 -6.65 -3.04
CA SER A 39 17.92 -7.16 -2.41
C SER A 39 16.80 -7.53 -3.40
N LEU A 40 16.94 -7.17 -4.68
CA LEU A 40 15.89 -7.37 -5.66
C LEU A 40 15.73 -8.86 -6.04
N PRO A 41 14.50 -9.41 -6.02
CA PRO A 41 14.22 -10.74 -6.54
C PRO A 41 14.30 -10.72 -8.07
N VAL A 42 15.42 -11.19 -8.62
CA VAL A 42 15.75 -11.10 -10.05
C VAL A 42 14.63 -11.56 -10.98
N ASP A 43 13.98 -12.68 -10.67
CA ASP A 43 12.93 -13.25 -11.54
C ASP A 43 11.64 -12.43 -11.49
N ALA A 44 11.23 -11.97 -10.30
CA ALA A 44 10.08 -11.08 -10.14
C ALA A 44 10.32 -9.73 -10.84
N VAL A 45 11.50 -9.13 -10.67
CA VAL A 45 11.83 -7.85 -11.32
C VAL A 45 11.85 -7.96 -12.84
N ARG A 46 12.25 -9.11 -13.38
CA ARG A 46 12.15 -9.39 -14.83
C ARG A 46 10.70 -9.53 -15.30
N GLU A 47 9.83 -10.14 -14.50
CA GLU A 47 8.40 -10.25 -14.81
C GLU A 47 7.70 -8.89 -14.79
N LEU A 48 8.11 -8.00 -13.87
CA LEU A 48 7.66 -6.60 -13.86
C LEU A 48 8.11 -5.84 -15.11
N GLY A 49 9.25 -6.24 -15.68
CA GLY A 49 9.80 -5.75 -16.93
C GLY A 49 8.86 -5.93 -18.13
N ARG A 50 8.83 -4.94 -19.03
CA ARG A 50 8.24 -5.17 -20.36
C ARG A 50 9.14 -6.14 -21.13
N ASN A 51 8.54 -7.11 -21.81
CA ASN A 51 9.29 -8.07 -22.65
C ASN A 51 10.22 -7.32 -23.61
N GLY A 52 11.54 -7.50 -23.43
CA GLY A 52 12.58 -6.88 -24.26
C GLY A 52 13.10 -5.51 -23.80
N SER A 53 12.67 -5.00 -22.64
CA SER A 53 13.28 -3.82 -22.02
C SER A 53 14.59 -4.17 -21.30
N HIS A 54 15.60 -3.32 -21.47
CA HIS A 54 16.90 -3.40 -20.79
C HIS A 54 16.96 -2.40 -19.62
N PHE A 55 17.81 -2.66 -18.63
CA PHE A 55 18.01 -1.78 -17.48
C PHE A 55 19.15 -0.80 -17.74
N LYS A 56 18.94 0.46 -17.35
CA LYS A 56 19.92 1.53 -17.55
C LYS A 56 20.77 1.74 -16.32
N ASP A 57 20.11 1.97 -15.19
CA ASP A 57 20.78 2.40 -13.97
C ASP A 57 20.00 1.98 -12.72
N ALA A 58 20.72 1.86 -11.61
CA ALA A 58 20.18 1.62 -10.29
C ALA A 58 20.86 2.54 -9.28
N THR A 59 20.08 3.31 -8.53
CA THR A 59 20.59 4.20 -7.49
C THR A 59 20.08 3.74 -6.14
N SER A 60 20.96 3.68 -5.14
CA SER A 60 20.58 3.54 -3.73
C SER A 60 21.22 4.65 -2.91
N ALA A 61 20.49 5.14 -1.92
CA ALA A 61 20.97 6.11 -0.93
C ALA A 61 20.43 5.71 0.43
N SER A 62 21.27 5.69 1.45
CA SER A 62 20.88 5.36 2.83
C SER A 62 21.52 6.34 3.79
N HIS A 63 20.70 6.90 4.67
CA HIS A 63 21.14 7.72 5.79
C HIS A 63 20.55 7.13 7.08
N PRO A 64 21.14 6.06 7.65
CA PRO A 64 20.60 5.40 8.84
C PRO A 64 20.41 6.35 10.03
N GLU A 65 21.28 7.36 10.16
CA GLU A 65 21.19 8.42 11.16
C GLU A 65 19.99 9.36 10.95
N LEU A 66 19.51 9.48 9.71
CA LEU A 66 18.27 10.19 9.38
C LEU A 66 17.08 9.23 9.28
N GLY A 67 17.30 7.93 9.45
CA GLY A 67 16.27 6.90 9.38
C GLY A 67 15.66 6.74 8.00
N ASP A 68 16.39 7.09 6.93
CA ASP A 68 15.91 6.99 5.56
C ASP A 68 16.74 6.05 4.67
N TYR A 69 16.06 5.40 3.75
CA TYR A 69 16.66 4.58 2.71
C TYR A 69 15.84 4.68 1.43
N GLY A 70 16.50 4.92 0.31
CA GLY A 70 15.89 5.00 -1.01
C GLY A 70 16.58 4.08 -2.00
N CYS A 71 15.81 3.49 -2.89
CA CYS A 71 16.32 2.79 -4.07
C CYS A 71 15.47 3.08 -5.30
N SER A 72 16.10 3.25 -6.46
CA SER A 72 15.42 3.22 -7.75
C SER A 72 16.11 2.30 -8.75
N LEU A 73 15.32 1.73 -9.65
CA LEU A 73 15.78 0.99 -10.82
C LEU A 73 15.04 1.53 -12.05
N ASP A 74 15.78 1.88 -13.09
CA ASP A 74 15.27 2.51 -14.29
C ASP A 74 15.55 1.66 -15.54
N PHE A 75 14.61 1.68 -16.49
CA PHE A 75 14.79 1.11 -17.83
C PHE A 75 15.66 2.02 -18.71
N GLU A 76 16.19 1.43 -19.78
CA GLU A 76 16.77 2.17 -20.90
C GLU A 76 15.67 2.86 -21.73
N GLY A 77 15.79 4.19 -21.89
CA GLY A 77 14.74 5.06 -22.44
C GLY A 77 15.23 6.47 -22.79
N ASP A 78 14.38 7.25 -23.47
CA ASP A 78 14.67 8.65 -23.86
C ASP A 78 14.58 9.58 -22.64
N GLU A 79 15.53 10.50 -22.47
CA GLU A 79 15.73 11.31 -21.24
C GLU A 79 14.51 12.16 -20.84
N LEU A 80 13.57 12.37 -21.76
CA LEU A 80 12.34 13.15 -21.56
C LEU A 80 11.18 12.33 -20.97
N ARG A 81 11.26 11.00 -20.99
CA ARG A 81 10.29 10.10 -20.34
C ARG A 81 11.05 9.34 -19.27
N GLY A 82 10.79 9.68 -18.00
CA GLY A 82 11.36 8.93 -16.89
C GLY A 82 10.86 7.49 -16.94
N ASP A 83 11.62 6.59 -17.57
CA ASP A 83 11.28 5.18 -17.73
C ASP A 83 11.68 4.39 -16.48
N ARG A 84 11.23 4.86 -15.32
CA ARG A 84 11.47 4.23 -14.03
C ARG A 84 10.72 2.90 -13.95
N LEU A 85 11.41 1.81 -13.59
CA LEU A 85 10.73 0.55 -13.24
C LEU A 85 10.17 0.65 -11.83
N LEU A 86 11.00 1.04 -10.86
CA LEU A 86 10.58 1.16 -9.47
C LEU A 86 11.32 2.28 -8.74
N LEU A 87 10.64 2.85 -7.76
CA LEU A 87 11.21 3.67 -6.68
C LEU A 87 10.72 3.07 -5.37
N MET A 88 11.64 2.85 -4.45
CA MET A 88 11.33 2.55 -3.06
C MET A 88 11.91 3.63 -2.16
N GLU A 89 11.09 4.05 -1.20
CA GLU A 89 11.45 4.98 -0.14
C GLU A 89 11.05 4.36 1.20
N ALA A 90 11.96 4.41 2.16
CA ALA A 90 11.79 3.84 3.48
C ALA A 90 12.14 4.85 4.55
N TYR A 91 11.33 4.91 5.61
CA TYR A 91 11.46 5.87 6.70
C TYR A 91 11.23 5.18 8.05
N THR A 92 12.01 5.54 9.07
CA THR A 92 11.80 5.12 10.47
C THR A 92 11.48 6.27 11.42
N ARG A 93 11.73 7.51 11.02
CA ARG A 93 11.44 8.69 11.84
C ARG A 93 9.97 9.06 11.75
N ARG A 94 9.33 9.26 12.92
CA ARG A 94 7.92 9.61 13.04
C ARG A 94 7.48 10.76 12.13
N ASP A 95 8.24 11.86 12.10
CA ASP A 95 7.87 13.03 11.29
C ASP A 95 7.82 12.73 9.79
N ASP A 96 8.71 11.86 9.32
CA ASP A 96 8.74 11.42 7.92
C ASP A 96 7.55 10.48 7.63
N LEU A 97 7.27 9.52 8.51
CA LEU A 97 6.09 8.65 8.43
C LEU A 97 4.81 9.48 8.36
N ASP A 98 4.63 10.39 9.31
CA ASP A 98 3.47 11.25 9.41
C ASP A 98 3.33 12.11 8.15
N ARG A 99 4.42 12.70 7.66
CA ARG A 99 4.40 13.50 6.42
C ARG A 99 3.94 12.67 5.23
N GLU A 100 4.55 11.50 5.01
CA GLU A 100 4.22 10.68 3.84
C GLU A 100 2.79 10.13 3.90
N LEU A 101 2.30 9.76 5.09
CA LEU A 101 0.90 9.34 5.28
C LEU A 101 -0.08 10.51 5.03
N MET A 102 0.30 11.74 5.37
CA MET A 102 -0.51 12.92 5.05
C MET A 102 -0.48 13.32 3.57
N VAL A 103 0.56 12.95 2.81
CA VAL A 103 0.53 13.10 1.35
C VAL A 103 -0.52 12.18 0.73
N VAL A 104 -0.66 10.97 1.28
CA VAL A 104 -1.66 10.00 0.84
C VAL A 104 -3.08 10.40 1.28
N PHE A 105 -3.20 10.92 2.51
CA PHE A 105 -4.46 11.30 3.16
C PHE A 105 -4.49 12.79 3.57
N PRO A 106 -4.53 13.74 2.61
CA PRO A 106 -4.27 15.16 2.87
C PRO A 106 -5.39 15.92 3.58
N GLU A 107 -6.64 15.42 3.56
CA GLU A 107 -7.79 16.13 4.13
C GLU A 107 -8.66 15.23 5.00
N THR A 108 -9.55 14.43 4.43
CA THR A 108 -10.57 13.70 5.21
C THR A 108 -10.19 12.27 5.55
N GLY A 109 -9.08 11.77 5.00
CA GLY A 109 -8.63 10.39 5.14
C GLY A 109 -9.43 9.35 4.33
N PHE A 110 -10.40 9.79 3.52
CA PHE A 110 -11.27 8.93 2.71
C PHE A 110 -10.79 8.75 1.26
N ASP A 111 -9.54 9.13 0.95
CA ASP A 111 -8.92 8.88 -0.35
C ASP A 111 -9.06 7.41 -0.77
N THR A 112 -9.08 7.19 -2.08
CA THR A 112 -9.16 5.86 -2.67
C THR A 112 -7.94 5.03 -2.28
N MET A 113 -8.18 3.80 -1.86
CA MET A 113 -7.13 2.84 -1.52
C MET A 113 -7.68 1.43 -1.69
N ALA A 114 -6.77 0.46 -1.73
CA ALA A 114 -7.13 -0.94 -1.72
C ALA A 114 -6.40 -1.70 -0.61
N PRO A 115 -7.03 -2.73 -0.02
CA PRO A 115 -6.39 -3.54 0.98
C PRO A 115 -5.32 -4.42 0.34
N MET A 116 -4.22 -4.65 1.06
CA MET A 116 -3.32 -5.74 0.71
C MET A 116 -3.93 -7.09 1.08
N PRO A 117 -3.44 -8.21 0.48
CA PRO A 117 -3.74 -9.56 0.91
C PRO A 117 -3.66 -9.76 2.43
N ARG A 118 -4.43 -10.73 2.94
CA ARG A 118 -4.55 -11.03 4.37
C ARG A 118 -3.17 -11.19 5.03
N GLY A 119 -3.01 -10.61 6.21
CA GLY A 119 -1.76 -10.66 6.98
C GLY A 119 -0.66 -9.71 6.51
N MET A 120 -0.81 -9.02 5.37
CA MET A 120 0.16 -8.00 4.97
C MET A 120 -0.10 -6.67 5.67
N PRO A 121 0.90 -6.11 6.39
CA PRO A 121 0.73 -4.92 7.22
C PRO A 121 0.82 -3.64 6.38
N GLY A 122 -0.09 -3.50 5.43
CA GLY A 122 -0.02 -2.45 4.43
C GLY A 122 -1.32 -2.23 3.67
N PHE A 123 -1.25 -1.28 2.74
CA PHE A 123 -2.34 -0.93 1.83
C PHE A 123 -1.77 -0.46 0.48
N ILE A 124 -2.63 -0.33 -0.51
CA ILE A 124 -2.30 0.26 -1.81
C ILE A 124 -2.94 1.65 -1.82
N ASP A 125 -2.14 2.70 -1.96
CA ASP A 125 -2.67 4.07 -1.96
C ASP A 125 -3.32 4.44 -3.29
N LYS A 126 -3.90 5.65 -3.38
CA LYS A 126 -4.57 6.14 -4.60
C LYS A 126 -3.69 6.20 -5.84
N PHE A 127 -2.36 6.20 -5.70
CA PHE A 127 -1.42 6.22 -6.82
C PHE A 127 -1.01 4.81 -7.26
N GLY A 128 -1.51 3.78 -6.59
CA GLY A 128 -1.10 2.40 -6.81
C GLY A 128 0.21 2.03 -6.09
N ASP A 129 0.76 2.92 -5.25
CA ASP A 129 1.98 2.63 -4.51
C ASP A 129 1.67 1.62 -3.39
N LEU A 130 2.56 0.63 -3.25
CA LEU A 130 2.48 -0.39 -2.20
C LEU A 130 3.07 0.17 -0.91
N GLN A 131 2.23 0.38 0.10
CA GLN A 131 2.58 0.99 1.37
C GLN A 131 2.62 -0.08 2.46
N LEU A 132 3.81 -0.41 2.98
CA LEU A 132 4.01 -1.37 4.07
C LEU A 132 4.46 -0.65 5.34
N LEU A 133 3.76 -0.86 6.46
CA LEU A 133 4.07 -0.27 7.75
C LEU A 133 4.30 -1.37 8.78
N VAL A 134 5.55 -1.57 9.19
CA VAL A 134 5.95 -2.64 10.12
C VAL A 134 6.53 -2.08 11.42
N PRO A 135 6.37 -2.76 12.56
CA PRO A 135 7.03 -2.34 13.80
C PRO A 135 8.55 -2.54 13.74
N CYS A 136 9.31 -1.63 14.35
CA CYS A 136 10.76 -1.73 14.52
C CYS A 136 11.15 -2.00 15.96
N PRO A 137 11.19 -3.27 16.40
CA PRO A 137 11.48 -3.62 17.79
C PRO A 137 12.94 -3.40 18.22
N ALA A 138 13.88 -3.28 17.28
CA ALA A 138 15.29 -3.08 17.59
C ALA A 138 15.68 -1.61 17.75
N LEU A 139 14.79 -0.68 17.36
CA LEU A 139 14.99 0.76 17.56
C LEU A 139 14.46 1.18 18.93
N ASP A 140 15.14 2.17 19.52
CA ASP A 140 14.72 2.74 20.79
C ASP A 140 13.35 3.39 20.68
N LYS A 141 12.54 3.21 21.72
CA LYS A 141 11.26 3.91 21.84
C LYS A 141 11.48 5.41 21.83
N ASP A 142 10.50 6.13 21.29
CA ASP A 142 10.54 7.59 21.34
C ASP A 142 10.28 8.12 22.76
N ASP A 143 10.36 9.45 22.91
CA ASP A 143 10.19 10.15 24.19
C ASP A 143 8.81 9.92 24.84
N GLU A 144 7.82 9.46 24.07
CA GLU A 144 6.47 9.14 24.53
C GLU A 144 6.31 7.63 24.81
N GLY A 145 7.40 6.86 24.70
CA GLY A 145 7.44 5.42 24.99
C GLY A 145 6.85 4.53 23.90
N ARG A 146 6.62 5.09 22.70
CA ARG A 146 6.00 4.38 21.58
C ARG A 146 7.01 3.56 20.81
N ARG A 147 6.52 2.54 20.12
CA ARG A 147 7.37 1.69 19.29
C ARG A 147 7.63 2.37 17.95
N PRO A 148 8.89 2.51 17.52
CA PRO A 148 9.20 2.99 16.18
C PRO A 148 8.63 2.04 15.13
N LYS A 149 8.37 2.58 13.95
CA LYS A 149 7.84 1.83 12.80
C LYS A 149 8.68 2.14 11.58
N LEU A 150 8.68 1.22 10.63
CA LEU A 150 9.25 1.39 9.31
C LEU A 150 8.09 1.49 8.32
N LEU A 151 7.99 2.62 7.64
CA LEU A 151 7.15 2.79 6.46
C LEU A 151 8.01 2.56 5.23
N VAL A 152 7.60 1.62 4.37
CA VAL A 152 8.21 1.39 3.06
C VAL A 152 7.16 1.62 1.99
N ARG A 153 7.50 2.50 1.06
CA ARG A 153 6.69 2.86 -0.10
C ARG A 153 7.36 2.28 -1.33
N THR A 154 6.64 1.45 -2.08
CA THR A 154 7.15 0.94 -3.36
C THR A 154 6.25 1.44 -4.48
N ARG A 155 6.79 2.36 -5.28
CA ARG A 155 6.18 2.88 -6.49
C ARG A 155 6.69 2.11 -7.69
N LEU A 156 5.77 1.51 -8.45
CA LEU A 156 6.09 0.90 -9.72
C LEU A 156 5.83 1.91 -10.85
N GLY A 157 6.68 1.89 -11.87
CA GLY A 157 6.55 2.75 -13.03
C GLY A 157 5.27 2.48 -13.80
N ARG A 158 4.73 3.50 -14.46
CA ARG A 158 3.50 3.42 -15.26
C ARG A 158 3.50 2.27 -16.29
N ASP A 159 4.67 1.98 -16.85
CA ASP A 159 4.87 1.00 -17.91
C ASP A 159 5.17 -0.42 -17.38
N THR A 160 5.21 -0.59 -16.06
CA THR A 160 5.51 -1.85 -15.38
C THR A 160 4.31 -2.79 -15.37
N LEU A 161 4.55 -4.10 -15.47
CA LEU A 161 3.51 -5.14 -15.31
C LEU A 161 3.13 -5.35 -13.83
N TRP A 162 2.64 -4.30 -13.18
CA TRP A 162 2.37 -4.26 -11.74
C TRP A 162 1.19 -5.15 -11.29
N GLY A 163 0.31 -5.56 -12.21
CA GLY A 163 -0.82 -6.47 -11.95
C GLY A 163 -0.44 -7.95 -11.86
N THR A 164 0.75 -8.26 -11.34
CA THR A 164 1.32 -9.61 -11.22
C THR A 164 1.76 -9.88 -9.77
N PRO A 165 1.91 -11.15 -9.34
CA PRO A 165 2.45 -11.48 -8.02
C PRO A 165 3.85 -10.88 -7.76
N ALA A 166 4.64 -10.72 -8.82
CA ALA A 166 5.98 -10.14 -8.79
C ALA A 166 6.05 -8.74 -8.14
N ALA A 167 4.96 -7.96 -8.20
CA ALA A 167 4.88 -6.66 -7.55
C ALA A 167 4.95 -6.78 -6.02
N TYR A 168 4.24 -7.74 -5.43
CA TYR A 168 4.31 -8.00 -4.00
C TYR A 168 5.63 -8.64 -3.60
N GLU A 169 6.15 -9.57 -4.40
CA GLU A 169 7.47 -10.17 -4.15
C GLU A 169 8.57 -9.11 -4.08
N THR A 170 8.54 -8.16 -5.01
CA THR A 170 9.48 -7.04 -5.07
C THR A 170 9.32 -6.10 -3.87
N ALA A 171 8.09 -5.67 -3.55
CA ALA A 171 7.84 -4.78 -2.41
C ALA A 171 8.22 -5.42 -1.06
N VAL A 172 7.93 -6.71 -0.87
CA VAL A 172 8.31 -7.45 0.34
C VAL A 172 9.82 -7.57 0.45
N ALA A 173 10.52 -7.93 -0.62
CA ALA A 173 11.98 -8.04 -0.62
C ALA A 173 12.65 -6.70 -0.28
N LEU A 174 12.16 -5.61 -0.89
CA LEU A 174 12.63 -4.25 -0.59
C LEU A 174 12.33 -3.83 0.84
N THR A 175 11.17 -4.20 1.39
CA THR A 175 10.82 -3.91 2.78
C THR A 175 11.73 -4.64 3.77
N ASN A 176 12.02 -5.91 3.50
CA ASN A 176 12.95 -6.70 4.31
C ASN A 176 14.37 -6.11 4.25
N SER A 177 14.82 -5.69 3.07
CA SER A 177 16.10 -4.99 2.89
C SER A 177 16.17 -3.67 3.65
N ALA A 178 15.13 -2.83 3.55
CA ALA A 178 15.04 -1.58 4.29
C ALA A 178 15.08 -1.81 5.81
N SER A 179 14.40 -2.85 6.30
CA SER A 179 14.44 -3.23 7.72
C SER A 179 15.85 -3.59 8.19
N GLU A 180 16.59 -4.37 7.40
CA GLU A 180 17.97 -4.72 7.70
C GLU A 180 18.89 -3.48 7.69
N ARG A 181 18.78 -2.65 6.65
CA ARG A 181 19.63 -1.46 6.45
C ARG A 181 19.44 -0.39 7.52
N LEU A 182 18.20 -0.18 7.94
CA LEU A 182 17.86 0.80 8.96
C LEU A 182 17.92 0.23 10.38
N GLY A 183 18.32 -1.03 10.55
CA GLY A 183 18.40 -1.68 11.85
C GLY A 183 17.04 -1.80 12.56
N CYS A 184 15.95 -1.81 11.80
CA CYS A 184 14.58 -1.82 12.32
C CYS A 184 14.29 -3.08 13.15
N GLY A 185 14.84 -4.23 12.72
CA GLY A 185 14.63 -5.52 13.37
C GLY A 185 13.21 -6.06 13.21
N ALA A 186 12.46 -5.59 12.20
CA ALA A 186 11.14 -6.12 11.89
C ALA A 186 11.24 -7.61 11.50
N GLU A 187 10.21 -8.38 11.86
CA GLU A 187 10.10 -9.77 11.39
C GLU A 187 10.01 -9.78 9.85
N PRO A 188 10.82 -10.61 9.15
CA PRO A 188 10.81 -10.65 7.70
C PRO A 188 9.43 -11.01 7.14
N LEU A 189 8.92 -10.14 6.28
CA LEU A 189 7.67 -10.36 5.57
C LEU A 189 7.83 -11.46 4.52
N ARG A 190 6.73 -12.13 4.22
CA ARG A 190 6.63 -13.09 3.12
C ARG A 190 5.64 -12.57 2.09
N ALA A 191 6.01 -12.69 0.82
CA ALA A 191 5.11 -12.38 -0.27
C ALA A 191 3.86 -13.29 -0.18
N PRO A 192 2.67 -12.79 -0.56
CA PRO A 192 1.48 -13.61 -0.61
C PRO A 192 1.69 -14.73 -1.63
N GLY A 193 1.30 -15.96 -1.28
CA GLY A 193 1.38 -17.09 -2.20
C GLY A 193 0.28 -17.07 -3.27
N GLY A 194 0.50 -17.82 -4.35
CA GLY A 194 -0.47 -17.98 -5.44
C GLY A 194 -0.50 -16.80 -6.41
N GLU A 195 -1.61 -16.65 -7.14
CA GLU A 195 -1.81 -15.63 -8.19
C GLU A 195 -2.25 -14.26 -7.62
N ALA A 196 -1.90 -13.95 -6.37
CA ALA A 196 -2.33 -12.71 -5.73
C ALA A 196 -1.55 -11.53 -6.33
N ALA A 197 -2.26 -10.63 -7.00
CA ALA A 197 -1.69 -9.43 -7.61
C ALA A 197 -2.29 -8.16 -6.98
N PRO A 198 -1.55 -7.04 -6.98
CA PRO A 198 -2.11 -5.75 -6.59
C PRO A 198 -3.34 -5.41 -7.41
N VAL A 199 -4.34 -4.86 -6.73
CA VAL A 199 -5.56 -4.36 -7.37
C VAL A 199 -5.44 -2.87 -7.62
N ASP A 200 -6.10 -2.42 -8.69
CA ASP A 200 -6.13 -1.00 -9.05
C ASP A 200 -7.03 -0.25 -8.07
N PRO A 201 -6.50 0.68 -7.27
CA PRO A 201 -7.30 1.45 -6.34
C PRO A 201 -8.34 2.30 -7.07
N GLU A 202 -8.07 2.79 -8.29
CA GLU A 202 -8.99 3.65 -9.03
C GLU A 202 -10.17 2.90 -9.65
N LYS A 203 -10.12 1.56 -9.72
CA LYS A 203 -11.24 0.76 -10.21
C LYS A 203 -12.29 0.56 -9.14
N ASP A 204 -13.55 0.46 -9.57
CA ASP A 204 -14.65 0.15 -8.67
C ASP A 204 -14.37 -1.12 -7.87
N PRO A 205 -14.48 -1.06 -6.53
CA PRO A 205 -14.18 -2.21 -5.71
C PRO A 205 -15.24 -3.28 -5.90
N ARG A 206 -14.85 -4.54 -5.69
CA ARG A 206 -15.79 -5.64 -5.71
C ARG A 206 -16.73 -5.52 -4.51
N THR A 207 -18.03 -5.51 -4.80
CA THR A 207 -19.07 -5.45 -3.78
C THR A 207 -19.76 -6.81 -3.60
N VAL A 208 -20.28 -7.04 -2.40
CA VAL A 208 -21.22 -8.13 -2.11
C VAL A 208 -22.52 -7.54 -1.56
N SER A 209 -23.64 -8.25 -1.66
CA SER A 209 -24.86 -7.80 -0.97
C SER A 209 -24.64 -7.76 0.54
N LEU A 210 -25.29 -6.82 1.23
CA LEU A 210 -25.17 -6.68 2.68
C LEU A 210 -25.51 -7.99 3.43
N GLY A 211 -26.51 -8.74 2.96
CA GLY A 211 -26.84 -10.05 3.55
C GLY A 211 -25.71 -11.10 3.44
N ARG A 212 -24.77 -10.93 2.51
CA ARG A 212 -23.60 -11.82 2.34
C ARG A 212 -22.32 -11.27 2.97
N SER A 213 -22.36 -10.09 3.61
CA SER A 213 -21.18 -9.51 4.25
C SER A 213 -20.96 -9.98 5.69
N ALA A 214 -21.86 -10.81 6.25
CA ALA A 214 -21.78 -11.25 7.65
C ALA A 214 -20.43 -11.90 8.02
N ASP A 215 -19.85 -12.69 7.10
CA ASP A 215 -18.57 -13.36 7.32
C ASP A 215 -17.34 -12.49 6.94
N THR A 216 -17.54 -11.20 6.63
CA THR A 216 -16.44 -10.27 6.34
C THR A 216 -16.18 -9.36 7.54
N VAL A 217 -15.03 -8.69 7.52
CA VAL A 217 -14.67 -7.65 8.51
C VAL A 217 -15.64 -6.44 8.49
N CYS A 218 -16.48 -6.32 7.46
CA CYS A 218 -17.58 -5.36 7.39
C CYS A 218 -18.95 -5.96 7.80
N GLY A 219 -18.96 -7.14 8.43
CA GLY A 219 -20.17 -7.84 8.88
C GLY A 219 -21.00 -7.08 9.91
N TRP A 220 -20.36 -6.19 10.68
CA TRP A 220 -21.03 -5.27 11.60
C TRP A 220 -22.19 -4.48 10.94
N ALA A 221 -22.09 -4.20 9.63
CA ALA A 221 -23.10 -3.42 8.92
C ALA A 221 -24.43 -4.17 8.86
N VAL A 222 -24.41 -5.47 8.59
CA VAL A 222 -25.62 -6.30 8.56
C VAL A 222 -26.09 -6.63 9.99
N GLU A 223 -25.16 -6.89 10.90
CA GLU A 223 -25.45 -7.19 12.31
C GLU A 223 -26.09 -6.01 13.05
N SER A 224 -25.85 -4.77 12.61
CA SER A 224 -26.47 -3.58 13.19
C SER A 224 -28.00 -3.59 13.11
N GLY A 225 -28.57 -4.29 12.12
CA GLY A 225 -30.01 -4.29 11.84
C GLY A 225 -30.58 -2.93 11.40
N LEU A 226 -29.72 -1.94 11.12
CA LEU A 226 -30.12 -0.57 10.77
C LEU A 226 -30.32 -0.38 9.26
N LEU A 227 -29.86 -1.33 8.44
CA LEU A 227 -29.87 -1.24 6.99
C LEU A 227 -30.64 -2.40 6.37
N GLU A 228 -31.47 -2.11 5.37
CA GLU A 228 -32.21 -3.14 4.63
C GLU A 228 -31.28 -3.92 3.69
N ALA A 229 -31.03 -5.20 3.97
CA ALA A 229 -30.06 -6.02 3.24
C ALA A 229 -30.27 -6.09 1.71
N SER A 230 -31.49 -5.88 1.22
CA SER A 230 -31.82 -5.86 -0.22
C SER A 230 -31.46 -4.56 -0.94
N LYS A 231 -31.24 -3.46 -0.21
CA LYS A 231 -30.94 -2.14 -0.78
C LYS A 231 -29.44 -1.82 -0.83
N TRP A 232 -28.64 -2.56 -0.07
CA TRP A 232 -27.25 -2.22 0.19
C TRP A 232 -26.28 -3.29 -0.31
N GLN A 233 -25.16 -2.82 -0.82
CA GLN A 233 -23.98 -3.62 -1.09
C GLN A 233 -22.79 -3.10 -0.28
N VAL A 234 -21.78 -3.93 -0.07
CA VAL A 234 -20.63 -3.64 0.78
C VAL A 234 -19.36 -3.94 -0.01
N ALA A 235 -18.47 -2.96 -0.11
CA ALA A 235 -17.07 -3.18 -0.45
C ALA A 235 -16.27 -3.27 0.85
N THR A 236 -15.49 -4.35 0.98
CA THR A 236 -14.57 -4.54 2.10
C THR A 236 -13.17 -4.15 1.64
N LEU A 237 -12.70 -2.99 2.09
CA LEU A 237 -11.41 -2.42 1.71
C LEU A 237 -10.49 -2.36 2.93
N MET A 238 -10.35 -3.47 3.62
CA MET A 238 -9.46 -3.58 4.76
C MET A 238 -8.95 -5.01 4.91
N ASN A 239 -7.81 -5.15 5.57
CA ASN A 239 -7.33 -6.42 6.08
C ASN A 239 -7.06 -6.29 7.59
N ASP A 240 -6.67 -7.41 8.20
CA ASP A 240 -6.44 -7.56 9.63
C ASP A 240 -5.14 -6.91 10.13
N ALA A 241 -4.17 -6.65 9.25
CA ALA A 241 -2.83 -6.21 9.62
C ALA A 241 -2.50 -4.76 9.18
N GLY A 242 -3.29 -4.18 8.28
CA GLY A 242 -3.00 -2.91 7.62
C GLY A 242 -3.17 -1.71 8.57
N PRO A 243 -2.46 -0.61 8.33
CA PRO A 243 -2.59 0.60 9.16
C PRO A 243 -3.86 1.40 8.86
N VAL A 244 -4.58 1.05 7.80
CA VAL A 244 -5.83 1.69 7.37
C VAL A 244 -6.83 0.63 6.91
N GLY A 245 -8.11 0.97 6.99
CA GLY A 245 -9.18 0.11 6.48
C GLY A 245 -10.45 0.89 6.19
N ARG A 246 -11.22 0.46 5.19
CA ARG A 246 -12.51 1.06 4.85
C ARG A 246 -13.61 0.03 4.59
N CYS A 247 -14.81 0.33 5.05
CA CYS A 247 -16.05 -0.32 4.63
C CYS A 247 -16.90 0.69 3.89
N ASP A 248 -17.10 0.47 2.59
CA ASP A 248 -17.97 1.32 1.78
C ASP A 248 -19.31 0.63 1.57
N LEU A 249 -20.39 1.33 1.91
CA LEU A 249 -21.75 0.87 1.71
C LEU A 249 -22.34 1.58 0.50
N TYR A 250 -22.70 0.78 -0.49
CA TYR A 250 -23.26 1.23 -1.75
C TYR A 250 -24.78 1.07 -1.72
N ALA A 251 -25.49 2.08 -2.21
CA ALA A 251 -26.91 2.01 -2.47
C ALA A 251 -27.21 2.59 -3.85
N ARG A 252 -28.34 2.16 -4.41
CA ARG A 252 -28.77 2.64 -5.73
C ARG A 252 -29.10 4.12 -5.68
N ASP A 253 -28.53 4.90 -6.59
CA ASP A 253 -28.93 6.28 -6.81
C ASP A 253 -30.34 6.37 -7.37
N ALA A 254 -31.11 7.35 -6.87
CA ALA A 254 -32.50 7.51 -7.29
C ALA A 254 -32.62 8.05 -8.72
N ASP A 255 -31.64 8.82 -9.19
CA ASP A 255 -31.67 9.49 -10.49
C ASP A 255 -31.01 8.64 -11.58
N SER A 256 -29.78 8.15 -11.36
CA SER A 256 -29.03 7.33 -12.32
C SER A 256 -29.40 5.85 -12.27
N GLY A 257 -29.89 5.37 -11.11
CA GLY A 257 -30.09 3.95 -10.88
C GLY A 257 -28.79 3.16 -10.74
N GLU A 258 -27.62 3.80 -10.70
CA GLU A 258 -26.32 3.14 -10.52
C GLU A 258 -26.03 2.89 -9.04
N MET A 259 -25.15 1.95 -8.75
CA MET A 259 -24.73 1.68 -7.36
C MET A 259 -23.64 2.68 -6.98
N GLU A 260 -23.94 3.56 -6.03
CA GLU A 260 -23.04 4.64 -5.60
C GLU A 260 -22.64 4.45 -4.13
N PRO A 261 -21.39 4.77 -3.75
CA PRO A 261 -20.94 4.68 -2.35
C PRO A 261 -21.57 5.79 -1.51
N ARG A 262 -22.56 5.45 -0.67
CA ARG A 262 -23.32 6.43 0.14
C ARG A 262 -22.79 6.67 1.53
N LEU A 263 -22.20 5.64 2.13
CA LEU A 263 -21.61 5.70 3.45
C LEU A 263 -20.23 5.06 3.37
N ARG A 264 -19.22 5.77 3.88
CA ARG A 264 -17.84 5.29 3.96
C ARG A 264 -17.42 5.30 5.41
N PHE A 265 -16.98 4.16 5.91
CA PHE A 265 -16.46 4.00 7.26
C PHE A 265 -14.97 3.74 7.19
N ALA A 266 -14.16 4.59 7.80
CA ALA A 266 -12.71 4.46 7.78
C ALA A 266 -12.15 4.21 9.17
N ALA A 267 -11.15 3.34 9.25
CA ALA A 267 -10.34 3.08 10.43
C ALA A 267 -8.88 3.37 10.10
N TRP A 268 -8.20 4.12 10.95
CA TRP A 268 -6.79 4.46 10.83
C TRP A 268 -6.08 4.15 12.15
N TYR A 269 -4.93 3.49 12.07
CA TYR A 269 -4.19 2.97 13.23
C TYR A 269 -2.79 3.56 13.32
N GLY A 270 -2.50 4.18 14.45
CA GLY A 270 -1.26 4.89 14.76
C GLY A 270 -1.48 6.38 14.95
N ASP A 271 -0.58 7.03 15.67
CA ASP A 271 -0.75 8.44 16.12
C ASP A 271 -0.90 9.46 15.00
N TRP A 272 -0.32 9.18 13.82
CA TRP A 272 -0.49 9.97 12.61
C TRP A 272 -1.98 10.21 12.28
N SER A 273 -2.85 9.24 12.61
CA SER A 273 -4.28 9.29 12.30
C SER A 273 -5.03 10.35 13.10
N SER A 274 -4.51 10.81 14.24
CA SER A 274 -5.16 11.84 15.05
C SER A 274 -5.30 13.16 14.27
N ARG A 275 -4.39 13.44 13.34
CA ARG A 275 -4.45 14.63 12.47
C ARG A 275 -5.64 14.62 11.50
N LEU A 276 -6.15 13.44 11.16
CA LEU A 276 -7.31 13.29 10.27
C LEU A 276 -8.61 13.76 10.93
N ILE A 277 -8.71 13.65 12.26
CA ILE A 277 -9.93 13.99 13.01
C ILE A 277 -9.80 15.25 13.87
N ALA A 278 -8.58 15.72 14.15
CA ALA A 278 -8.34 16.84 15.08
C ALA A 278 -8.56 18.23 14.47
N GLU A 279 -8.48 18.39 13.16
CA GLU A 279 -8.64 19.71 12.54
C GLU A 279 -10.11 20.11 12.42
N GLU A 280 -10.46 21.24 13.06
CA GLU A 280 -11.81 21.83 13.02
C GLU A 280 -12.29 22.01 11.57
N GLY A 281 -13.47 21.47 11.28
CA GLY A 281 -14.11 21.60 9.96
C GLY A 281 -13.83 20.47 8.97
N ARG A 282 -12.89 19.55 9.25
CA ARG A 282 -12.63 18.39 8.36
C ARG A 282 -13.70 17.31 8.49
N LEU A 283 -14.03 16.92 9.72
CA LEU A 283 -15.08 15.94 10.02
C LEU A 283 -15.87 16.38 11.26
N PRO A 284 -17.22 16.32 11.25
CA PRO A 284 -18.01 16.59 12.46
C PRO A 284 -17.67 15.60 13.57
N ALA A 285 -17.51 16.08 14.82
CA ALA A 285 -17.20 15.21 15.97
C ALA A 285 -18.22 14.07 16.14
N ALA A 286 -19.50 14.32 15.87
CA ALA A 286 -20.55 13.28 15.92
C ALA A 286 -20.35 12.13 14.91
N ARG A 287 -19.37 12.26 14.01
CA ARG A 287 -19.01 11.31 12.96
C ARG A 287 -17.61 10.73 13.14
N THR A 288 -16.99 10.93 14.31
CA THR A 288 -15.70 10.35 14.65
C THR A 288 -15.78 9.53 15.93
N ALA A 289 -14.84 8.61 16.09
CA ALA A 289 -14.61 7.87 17.32
C ALA A 289 -13.11 7.61 17.45
N THR A 290 -12.63 7.49 18.68
CA THR A 290 -11.21 7.27 19.01
C THR A 290 -11.07 6.04 19.88
N ALA A 291 -9.93 5.37 19.83
CA ALA A 291 -9.55 4.27 20.72
C ALA A 291 -8.02 4.22 20.83
N ARG A 292 -7.51 3.28 21.63
CA ARG A 292 -6.08 2.95 21.71
C ARG A 292 -5.80 1.51 21.31
N CYS A 293 -4.97 1.30 20.29
CA CYS A 293 -4.53 -0.01 19.84
C CYS A 293 -3.01 -0.11 20.05
N ASP A 294 -2.55 -1.14 20.75
CA ASP A 294 -1.12 -1.32 21.09
C ASP A 294 -0.45 -0.10 21.75
N GLY A 295 -1.25 0.71 22.47
CA GLY A 295 -0.79 1.93 23.14
C GLY A 295 -0.77 3.19 22.25
N GLU A 296 -1.14 3.09 20.98
CA GLU A 296 -1.22 4.20 20.03
C GLU A 296 -2.65 4.58 19.69
N ALA A 297 -2.85 5.78 19.15
CA ALA A 297 -4.16 6.24 18.72
C ALA A 297 -4.72 5.37 17.58
N ALA A 298 -6.02 5.10 17.65
CA ALA A 298 -6.79 4.59 16.55
C ALA A 298 -8.02 5.48 16.37
N ASN A 299 -8.27 5.90 15.14
CA ASN A 299 -9.33 6.83 14.82
C ASN A 299 -10.27 6.21 13.80
N PHE A 300 -11.56 6.44 14.01
CA PHE A 300 -12.64 5.92 13.18
C PHE A 300 -13.50 7.09 12.72
N ALA A 301 -13.96 7.04 11.48
CA ALA A 301 -14.84 8.07 10.97
C ALA A 301 -15.91 7.54 10.03
N LEU A 302 -16.98 8.32 9.90
CA LEU A 302 -18.03 8.16 8.92
C LEU A 302 -18.07 9.36 7.98
N SER A 303 -17.92 9.11 6.68
CA SER A 303 -18.23 10.05 5.61
C SER A 303 -19.50 9.60 4.90
N ASP A 304 -20.32 10.56 4.49
CA ASP A 304 -21.58 10.30 3.82
C ASP A 304 -21.84 11.27 2.67
N ASP A 305 -22.75 10.86 1.80
CA ASP A 305 -23.33 11.76 0.80
C ASP A 305 -24.53 12.53 1.40
N LYS A 306 -24.86 13.68 0.81
CA LYS A 306 -25.92 14.58 1.29
C LYS A 306 -27.31 13.93 1.32
N ASP A 307 -27.57 12.96 0.44
CA ASP A 307 -28.84 12.27 0.32
C ASP A 307 -28.65 10.75 0.44
N ILE A 308 -29.02 10.22 1.62
CA ILE A 308 -29.01 8.78 1.89
C ILE A 308 -30.43 8.31 2.18
N PRO A 309 -31.03 7.52 1.27
CA PRO A 309 -32.39 7.02 1.47
C PRO A 309 -32.52 6.20 2.75
N GLY A 310 -33.35 6.67 3.67
CA GLY A 310 -33.73 5.94 4.88
C GLY A 310 -32.65 5.82 5.95
N VAL A 311 -31.62 6.68 5.94
CA VAL A 311 -30.60 6.74 7.01
C VAL A 311 -30.50 8.14 7.59
N VAL A 312 -31.09 8.35 8.76
CA VAL A 312 -31.05 9.63 9.49
C VAL A 312 -29.78 9.78 10.33
N GLU A 313 -29.45 11.00 10.79
CA GLU A 313 -28.24 11.26 11.60
C GLU A 313 -28.13 10.35 12.84
N ALA A 314 -29.24 10.04 13.51
CA ALA A 314 -29.25 9.13 14.66
C ALA A 314 -28.82 7.69 14.27
N GLU A 315 -29.17 7.24 13.06
CA GLU A 315 -28.77 5.93 12.53
C GLU A 315 -27.31 5.96 12.09
N LYS A 316 -26.84 7.05 11.48
CA LYS A 316 -25.42 7.27 11.14
C LYS A 316 -24.52 7.13 12.37
N ARG A 317 -24.89 7.76 13.49
CA ARG A 317 -24.13 7.64 14.76
C ARG A 317 -24.12 6.21 15.31
N LYS A 318 -25.25 5.50 15.21
CA LYS A 318 -25.32 4.08 15.63
C LYS A 318 -24.50 3.17 14.72
N LEU A 319 -24.50 3.41 13.41
CA LEU A 319 -23.66 2.69 12.45
C LEU A 319 -22.17 2.93 12.73
N LEU A 320 -21.75 4.17 12.96
CA LEU A 320 -20.38 4.48 13.36
C LEU A 320 -20.00 3.77 14.66
N THR A 321 -20.90 3.75 15.63
CA THR A 321 -20.69 3.04 16.90
C THR A 321 -20.50 1.54 16.67
N ALA A 322 -21.32 0.92 15.82
CA ALA A 322 -21.22 -0.50 15.49
C ALA A 322 -19.89 -0.81 14.78
N PHE A 323 -19.52 0.02 13.80
CA PHE A 323 -18.24 -0.06 13.12
C PHE A 323 -17.06 0.03 14.09
N ALA A 324 -16.97 1.11 14.88
CA ALA A 324 -15.86 1.35 15.79
C ALA A 324 -15.73 0.25 16.86
N ARG A 325 -16.86 -0.24 17.41
CA ARG A 325 -16.84 -1.36 18.36
C ARG A 325 -16.29 -2.64 17.74
N GLU A 326 -16.68 -2.93 16.50
CA GLU A 326 -16.19 -4.12 15.82
C GLU A 326 -14.69 -4.01 15.52
N GLN A 327 -14.22 -2.86 15.05
CA GLN A 327 -12.79 -2.64 14.79
C GLN A 327 -11.95 -2.72 16.07
N VAL A 328 -12.44 -2.15 17.18
CA VAL A 328 -11.81 -2.25 18.50
C VAL A 328 -11.75 -3.70 18.98
N ARG A 329 -12.84 -4.45 18.82
CA ARG A 329 -12.91 -5.87 19.20
C ARG A 329 -11.94 -6.73 18.39
N GLN A 330 -11.92 -6.56 17.06
CA GLN A 330 -11.06 -7.34 16.17
C GLN A 330 -9.57 -7.12 16.43
N ARG A 331 -9.19 -5.88 16.78
CA ARG A 331 -7.78 -5.52 17.03
C ARG A 331 -7.37 -5.47 18.50
N GLY A 332 -8.27 -5.82 19.42
CA GLY A 332 -7.97 -5.83 20.86
C GLY A 332 -7.65 -4.44 21.43
N CYS A 333 -8.25 -3.39 20.86
CA CYS A 333 -8.02 -2.02 21.30
C CYS A 333 -8.79 -1.70 22.60
N THR A 334 -8.42 -0.61 23.27
CA THR A 334 -9.03 -0.12 24.52
C THR A 334 -9.52 1.32 24.38
N ASP A 335 -10.19 1.82 25.42
CA ASP A 335 -10.54 3.25 25.56
C ASP A 335 -11.36 3.81 24.38
N LEU A 336 -12.34 3.06 23.88
CA LEU A 336 -13.24 3.53 22.82
C LEU A 336 -14.09 4.71 23.31
N GLU A 337 -13.91 5.86 22.68
CA GLU A 337 -14.68 7.08 22.89
C GLU A 337 -15.38 7.49 21.58
N LEU A 338 -16.66 7.85 21.67
CA LEU A 338 -17.42 8.38 20.53
C LEU A 338 -17.35 9.90 20.58
N GLY A 339 -17.14 10.56 19.44
CA GLY A 339 -17.16 12.02 19.38
C GLY A 339 -18.57 12.61 19.52
N GLY A 340 -18.64 13.76 20.20
CA GLY A 340 -19.86 14.57 20.43
C GLY A 340 -20.94 13.86 21.24
#